data_AF-A0A7J6MRY9-F1
#
_entry.id   AF-A0A7J6MRY9-F1
#
_cell.length_a   1.000
_cell.length_b   1.000
_cell.length_c   1.000
_cell.angle_alpha   90.00
_cell.angle_beta   90.00
_cell.angle_gamma   90.00
#
_symmetry.space_group_name_H-M   'P 1'
#
loop_
_entity.id
_entity.type
_entity.pdbx_description
1 polymer ?
#
loop_
_entity_poly.entity_id
_entity_poly.type
_entity_poly.pdbx_seq_one_letter_code
_entity_poly.pdbx_strand_id
1 'polypeptide(L)'
;MRIASALSLAPLIGATTSLSDTTVSIKSGPDAIDIRHLPHMLREAGHIPDRKIASFLNTAKVTTLKHVGSQVVQTSALTIDSHNLCNFVTMASKNLSFQSQCGKDGNAEPFGELDSELNVNDPDVGCQHHLTMMQMGGVWRLAIRHAARRVKVAVIDTGIDWNDPDFAPLRRTLKTKSGGYIPGGWNVFGNSPFMTTGNNHGAAICRVLAAKANNSYGFAGVAPNVTLVPIEFVDDNYDAPYLNS
;
A
#
# COMPACT_ATOMS: atom_id res chain seq x y z
N MET A 1 -27.08 10.20 -63.72
CA MET A 1 -27.99 9.63 -62.71
C MET A 1 -27.15 8.81 -61.73
N ARG A 2 -26.76 9.40 -60.59
CA ARG A 2 -26.10 8.69 -59.49
C ARG A 2 -26.87 9.03 -58.23
N ILE A 3 -27.52 8.01 -57.66
CA ILE A 3 -28.30 8.10 -56.42
C ILE A 3 -27.28 7.92 -55.29
N ALA A 4 -27.05 8.96 -54.49
CA ALA A 4 -26.27 8.86 -53.27
C ALA A 4 -27.24 8.54 -52.11
N SER A 5 -27.27 7.28 -51.70
CA SER A 5 -27.98 6.83 -50.50
C SER A 5 -27.23 7.33 -49.26
N ALA A 6 -27.85 8.20 -48.48
CA ALA A 6 -27.36 8.57 -47.16
C ALA A 6 -27.65 7.42 -46.17
N LEU A 7 -26.62 6.68 -45.76
CA LEU A 7 -26.70 5.82 -44.57
C LEU A 7 -26.62 6.70 -43.32
N SER A 8 -27.74 6.81 -42.61
CA SER A 8 -27.81 7.33 -41.25
C SER A 8 -27.11 6.34 -40.31
N LEU A 9 -25.88 6.63 -39.91
CA LEU A 9 -25.27 5.99 -38.74
C LEU A 9 -25.90 6.58 -37.47
N ALA A 10 -26.85 5.84 -36.88
CA ALA A 10 -27.23 6.07 -35.50
C ALA A 10 -26.07 5.60 -34.59
N PRO A 11 -25.60 6.43 -33.63
CA PRO A 11 -24.60 5.98 -32.68
C PRO A 11 -25.26 4.97 -31.74
N LEU A 12 -24.84 3.71 -31.83
CA LEU A 12 -25.09 2.72 -30.78
C LEU A 12 -24.32 3.18 -29.54
N ILE A 13 -24.99 3.90 -28.64
CA ILE A 13 -24.47 4.17 -27.29
C ILE A 13 -24.52 2.83 -26.55
N GLY A 14 -23.46 2.04 -26.70
CA GLY A 14 -23.21 0.92 -25.80
C GLY A 14 -22.95 1.51 -24.42
N ALA A 15 -23.87 1.30 -23.48
CA ALA A 15 -23.65 1.62 -22.09
C ALA A 15 -22.47 0.76 -21.60
N THR A 16 -21.27 1.31 -21.60
CA THR A 16 -20.11 0.67 -20.99
C THR A 16 -20.38 0.60 -19.49
N THR A 17 -20.59 -0.60 -18.99
CA THR A 17 -20.79 -0.81 -17.56
C THR A 17 -19.44 -0.62 -16.88
N SER A 18 -19.19 0.59 -16.38
CA SER A 18 -17.97 0.90 -15.63
C SER A 18 -17.97 0.09 -14.33
N LEU A 19 -17.10 -0.92 -14.26
CA LEU A 19 -16.77 -1.60 -13.03
C LEU A 19 -15.89 -0.68 -12.20
N SER A 20 -16.09 -0.66 -10.89
CA SER A 20 -15.31 0.12 -9.94
C SER A 20 -14.82 -0.81 -8.83
N ASP A 21 -13.57 -0.68 -8.43
CA ASP A 21 -13.06 -1.41 -7.28
C ASP A 21 -13.32 -0.60 -6.01
N THR A 22 -13.96 -1.23 -5.02
CA THR A 22 -14.21 -0.62 -3.72
C THR A 22 -13.34 -1.29 -2.68
N THR A 23 -12.47 -0.53 -2.04
CA THR A 23 -11.60 -1.05 -0.99
C THR A 23 -12.31 -0.97 0.34
N VAL A 24 -12.26 -2.07 1.09
CA VAL A 24 -12.92 -2.22 2.39
C VAL A 24 -11.96 -2.83 3.39
N SER A 25 -11.84 -2.22 4.57
CA SER A 25 -11.16 -2.79 5.73
C SER A 25 -12.14 -2.80 6.90
N ILE A 26 -12.30 -3.95 7.56
CA ILE A 26 -13.17 -4.13 8.73
C ILE A 26 -12.38 -4.89 9.78
N LYS A 27 -12.40 -4.42 11.03
CA LYS A 27 -11.67 -5.04 12.14
C LYS A 27 -12.52 -5.17 13.39
N SER A 28 -12.39 -6.32 14.05
CA SER A 28 -12.83 -6.56 15.42
C SER A 28 -11.58 -6.77 16.28
N GLY A 29 -11.18 -5.75 17.05
CA GLY A 29 -9.88 -5.77 17.72
C GLY A 29 -8.71 -5.92 16.72
N PRO A 30 -7.83 -6.94 16.88
CA PRO A 30 -6.73 -7.18 15.96
C PRO A 30 -7.15 -7.91 14.67
N ASP A 31 -8.33 -8.54 14.65
CA ASP A 31 -8.72 -9.49 13.62
C ASP A 31 -9.44 -8.80 12.46
N ALA A 32 -9.01 -9.11 11.23
CA ALA A 32 -9.67 -8.65 10.02
C ALA A 32 -10.94 -9.45 9.74
N ILE A 33 -12.03 -8.76 9.41
CA ILE A 33 -13.33 -9.37 9.12
C ILE A 33 -13.57 -9.40 7.60
N ASP A 34 -13.90 -10.57 7.08
CA ASP A 34 -14.33 -10.73 5.69
C ASP A 34 -15.68 -10.03 5.48
N ILE A 35 -15.79 -9.16 4.46
CA ILE A 35 -17.01 -8.39 4.22
C ILE A 35 -18.21 -9.30 3.93
N ARG A 36 -17.97 -10.49 3.37
CA ARG A 36 -19.03 -11.46 3.04
C ARG A 36 -19.72 -12.02 4.27
N HIS A 37 -19.08 -11.98 5.44
CA HIS A 37 -19.68 -12.41 6.70
C HIS A 37 -20.53 -11.33 7.38
N LEU A 38 -20.37 -10.06 6.99
CA LEU A 38 -21.02 -8.94 7.65
C LEU A 38 -22.56 -9.02 7.68
N PRO A 39 -23.26 -9.46 6.60
CA PRO A 39 -24.69 -9.67 6.66
C PRO A 39 -25.12 -10.75 7.66
N HIS A 40 -24.34 -11.83 7.84
CA HIS A 40 -24.63 -12.88 8.81
C HIS A 40 -24.48 -12.37 10.24
N MET A 41 -23.36 -11.69 10.52
CA MET A 41 -23.06 -11.12 11.84
C MET A 41 -24.12 -10.10 12.27
N LEU A 42 -24.64 -9.30 11.34
CA LEU A 42 -25.76 -8.41 11.62
C LEU A 42 -27.03 -9.15 12.05
N ARG A 43 -27.35 -10.27 11.40
CA ARG A 43 -28.52 -11.09 11.76
C ARG A 43 -28.38 -11.69 13.14
N GLU A 44 -27.19 -12.20 13.48
CA GLU A 44 -26.88 -12.73 14.81
C GLU A 44 -27.00 -11.65 15.90
N ALA A 45 -26.68 -10.40 15.57
CA ALA A 45 -26.87 -9.24 16.44
C ALA A 45 -28.31 -8.69 16.46
N GLY A 46 -29.28 -9.35 15.82
CA GLY A 46 -30.68 -8.92 15.79
C GLY A 46 -31.00 -7.79 14.80
N HIS A 47 -30.08 -7.47 13.89
CA HIS A 47 -30.28 -6.48 12.83
C HIS A 47 -30.66 -7.14 11.50
N ILE A 48 -31.45 -6.44 10.69
CA ILE A 48 -31.86 -6.92 9.36
C ILE A 48 -30.93 -6.26 8.32
N PRO A 49 -30.01 -7.01 7.68
CA PRO A 49 -29.15 -6.45 6.63
C PRO A 49 -29.94 -6.18 5.34
N ASP A 50 -29.46 -5.21 4.54
CA ASP A 50 -30.01 -4.94 3.21
C ASP A 50 -29.94 -6.21 2.35
N ARG A 51 -31.09 -6.64 1.82
CA ARG A 51 -31.20 -7.89 1.05
C ARG A 51 -30.42 -7.84 -0.27
N LYS A 52 -30.39 -6.70 -0.94
CA LYS A 52 -29.66 -6.53 -2.21
C LYS A 52 -28.15 -6.61 -1.96
N ILE A 53 -27.65 -5.93 -0.93
CA ILE A 53 -26.22 -5.96 -0.58
C ILE A 53 -25.81 -7.35 -0.08
N ALA A 54 -26.62 -8.00 0.74
CA ALA A 54 -26.35 -9.37 1.17
C ALA A 54 -26.29 -10.35 -0.02
N SER A 55 -27.22 -10.23 -0.98
CA SER A 55 -27.20 -11.04 -2.19
C SER A 55 -26.00 -10.72 -3.09
N PHE A 56 -25.63 -9.44 -3.21
CA PHE A 56 -24.46 -9.01 -3.97
C PHE A 56 -23.17 -9.58 -3.38
N LEU A 57 -22.97 -9.50 -2.07
CA LEU A 57 -21.74 -9.99 -1.42
C LEU A 57 -21.55 -11.51 -1.56
N ASN A 58 -22.61 -12.28 -1.76
CA ASN A 58 -22.52 -13.73 -2.01
C ASN A 58 -21.93 -14.06 -3.39
N THR A 59 -22.06 -13.16 -4.37
CA THR A 59 -21.64 -13.39 -5.76
C THR A 59 -20.54 -12.43 -6.22
N ALA A 60 -20.27 -11.37 -5.46
CA ALA A 60 -19.27 -10.38 -5.76
C ALA A 60 -17.87 -11.00 -5.80
N LYS A 61 -17.05 -10.53 -6.76
CA LYS A 61 -15.62 -10.81 -6.77
C LYS A 61 -14.97 -10.01 -5.64
N VAL A 62 -14.46 -10.74 -4.64
CA VAL A 62 -13.75 -10.18 -3.48
C VAL A 62 -12.32 -10.69 -3.47
N THR A 63 -11.35 -9.77 -3.48
CA THR A 63 -9.92 -10.09 -3.35
C THR A 63 -9.42 -9.69 -1.96
N THR A 64 -8.94 -10.66 -1.18
CA THR A 64 -8.42 -10.42 0.17
C THR A 64 -6.92 -10.13 0.16
N LEU A 65 -6.53 -8.96 0.65
CA LEU A 65 -5.15 -8.56 0.89
C LEU A 65 -4.73 -9.00 2.31
N LYS A 66 -4.45 -10.29 2.48
CA LYS A 66 -4.27 -10.96 3.80
C LYS A 66 -3.34 -10.21 4.76
N HIS A 67 -2.21 -9.70 4.28
CA HIS A 67 -1.19 -9.05 5.12
C HIS A 67 -1.55 -7.61 5.53
N VAL A 68 -2.50 -6.96 4.85
CA VAL A 68 -2.95 -5.59 5.14
C VAL A 68 -4.28 -5.59 5.93
N GLY A 69 -5.03 -6.69 5.87
CA GLY A 69 -6.35 -6.80 6.50
C GLY A 69 -7.42 -6.02 5.73
N SER A 70 -7.25 -5.89 4.41
CA SER A 70 -8.15 -5.18 3.50
C SER A 70 -8.68 -6.11 2.42
N GLN A 71 -9.79 -5.73 1.81
CA GLN A 71 -10.45 -6.45 0.74
C GLN A 71 -10.82 -5.49 -0.38
N VAL A 72 -10.67 -5.93 -1.63
CA VAL A 72 -11.15 -5.21 -2.81
C VAL A 72 -12.41 -5.91 -3.30
N VAL A 73 -13.51 -5.16 -3.39
CA VAL A 73 -14.81 -5.64 -3.84
C VAL A 73 -15.14 -4.98 -5.18
N GLN A 74 -15.34 -5.79 -6.21
CA GLN A 74 -15.72 -5.27 -7.52
C GLN A 74 -17.20 -4.83 -7.50
N THR A 75 -17.42 -3.52 -7.63
CA THR A 75 -18.71 -2.83 -7.59
C THR A 75 -19.09 -2.29 -8.97
N SER A 76 -20.36 -1.95 -9.17
CA SER A 76 -20.82 -1.30 -10.40
C SER A 76 -22.10 -0.51 -10.15
N ALA A 77 -22.37 0.49 -11.00
CA ALA A 77 -23.62 1.26 -10.91
C ALA A 77 -24.88 0.41 -11.20
N LEU A 78 -24.75 -0.76 -11.83
CA LEU A 78 -25.86 -1.66 -12.14
C LEU A 78 -26.17 -2.68 -11.04
N THR A 79 -25.20 -2.96 -10.17
CA THR A 79 -25.35 -3.92 -9.07
C THR A 79 -25.40 -3.16 -7.75
N ILE A 80 -24.26 -2.98 -7.11
CA ILE A 80 -24.07 -2.14 -5.93
C ILE A 80 -22.87 -1.25 -6.23
N ASP A 81 -23.06 0.06 -6.18
CA ASP A 81 -21.98 1.02 -6.32
C ASP A 81 -21.16 1.15 -5.01
N SER A 82 -19.98 1.75 -5.12
CA SER A 82 -19.07 1.93 -3.99
C SER A 82 -19.68 2.74 -2.84
N HIS A 83 -20.53 3.74 -3.13
CA HIS A 83 -21.13 4.58 -2.10
C HIS A 83 -22.12 3.77 -1.26
N ASN A 84 -23.01 3.03 -1.91
CA ASN A 84 -23.96 2.15 -1.27
C ASN A 84 -23.27 1.03 -0.48
N LEU A 85 -22.20 0.44 -1.02
CA LEU A 85 -21.40 -0.55 -0.29
C LEU A 85 -20.74 0.06 0.96
N CYS A 86 -20.14 1.24 0.84
CA CYS A 86 -19.48 1.90 1.97
C CYS A 86 -20.46 2.33 3.06
N ASN A 87 -21.64 2.85 2.70
CA ASN A 87 -22.69 3.19 3.66
C ASN A 87 -23.12 1.96 4.46
N PHE A 88 -23.30 0.82 3.79
CA PHE A 88 -23.60 -0.45 4.46
C PHE A 88 -22.48 -0.88 5.40
N VAL A 89 -21.23 -0.86 4.95
CA VAL A 89 -20.07 -1.23 5.79
C VAL A 89 -19.99 -0.34 7.03
N THR A 90 -20.12 0.98 6.88
CA THR A 90 -20.05 1.92 8.01
C THR A 90 -21.19 1.68 8.99
N MET A 91 -22.42 1.53 8.51
CA MET A 91 -23.59 1.23 9.35
C MET A 91 -23.40 -0.09 10.09
N ALA A 92 -23.04 -1.15 9.37
CA ALA A 92 -22.87 -2.48 9.95
C ALA A 92 -21.77 -2.50 11.00
N SER A 93 -20.64 -1.85 10.71
CA SER A 93 -19.53 -1.75 11.64
C SER A 93 -19.92 -1.00 12.90
N LYS A 94 -20.70 0.08 12.78
CA LYS A 94 -21.24 0.81 13.94
C LYS A 94 -22.12 -0.09 14.81
N ASN A 95 -23.06 -0.83 14.21
CA ASN A 95 -23.97 -1.71 14.94
C ASN A 95 -23.25 -2.89 15.62
N LEU A 96 -22.16 -3.37 15.00
CA LEU A 96 -21.35 -4.49 15.52
C LEU A 96 -20.16 -4.04 16.37
N SER A 97 -19.99 -2.73 16.62
CA SER A 97 -18.85 -2.16 17.33
C SER A 97 -17.48 -2.49 16.70
N PHE A 98 -17.43 -2.56 15.36
CA PHE A 98 -16.20 -2.75 14.58
C PHE A 98 -15.63 -1.44 14.08
N GLN A 99 -14.32 -1.45 13.80
CA GLN A 99 -13.67 -0.37 13.08
C GLN A 99 -13.70 -0.67 11.59
N SER A 100 -14.09 0.30 10.76
CA SER A 100 -14.06 0.13 9.32
C SER A 100 -13.60 1.36 8.56
N GLN A 101 -13.05 1.10 7.37
CA GLN A 101 -12.71 2.09 6.36
C GLN A 101 -13.16 1.56 5.01
N CYS A 102 -13.83 2.39 4.23
CA CYS A 102 -14.33 2.02 2.91
C CYS A 102 -14.18 3.20 1.94
N GLY A 103 -13.79 2.93 0.71
CA GLY A 103 -13.70 3.94 -0.34
C GLY A 103 -13.72 3.34 -1.74
N LYS A 104 -14.32 4.08 -2.67
CA LYS A 104 -14.18 3.84 -4.10
C LYS A 104 -12.72 4.07 -4.49
N ASP A 105 -12.14 3.17 -5.28
CA ASP A 105 -10.86 3.46 -5.92
C ASP A 105 -11.06 4.60 -6.92
N GLY A 106 -10.33 5.69 -6.73
CA GLY A 106 -10.45 6.87 -7.57
C GLY A 106 -10.01 6.55 -8.99
N ASN A 107 -10.99 6.52 -9.90
CA ASN A 107 -10.86 6.45 -11.36
C ASN A 107 -10.14 5.21 -11.92
N ALA A 108 -10.91 4.14 -12.15
CA ALA A 108 -10.58 3.17 -13.19
C ALA A 108 -10.87 3.82 -14.56
N GLU A 109 -9.86 4.50 -15.12
CA GLU A 109 -9.77 4.66 -16.58
C GLU A 109 -9.57 3.25 -17.19
N PRO A 110 -10.26 2.91 -18.29
CA PRO A 110 -9.98 1.68 -19.03
C PRO A 110 -8.51 1.71 -19.48
N PHE A 111 -7.80 0.60 -19.29
CA PHE A 111 -6.39 0.38 -19.68
C PHE A 111 -5.98 1.21 -20.91
N GLY A 112 -5.44 2.39 -20.62
CA GLY A 112 -4.85 3.32 -21.57
C GLY A 112 -3.39 3.44 -21.18
N GLU A 113 -2.53 3.04 -22.12
CA GLU A 113 -1.12 3.37 -22.27
C GLU A 113 -0.37 3.85 -21.01
N LEU A 114 0.55 2.98 -20.56
CA LEU A 114 1.51 3.19 -19.46
C LEU A 114 2.20 4.56 -19.55
N ASP A 115 1.67 5.56 -18.85
CA ASP A 115 2.42 6.79 -18.56
C ASP A 115 2.02 7.36 -17.18
N SER A 116 2.97 7.30 -16.22
CA SER A 116 2.97 7.87 -14.85
C SER A 116 2.07 7.24 -13.75
N GLU A 117 1.97 5.91 -13.68
CA GLU A 117 1.14 5.17 -12.69
C GLU A 117 1.51 5.30 -11.19
N LEU A 118 2.65 5.91 -10.82
CA LEU A 118 3.18 5.82 -9.45
C LEU A 118 2.63 6.88 -8.49
N ASN A 119 2.12 8.01 -9.00
CA ASN A 119 1.49 9.08 -8.22
C ASN A 119 2.32 9.55 -6.99
N VAL A 120 3.63 9.68 -7.18
CA VAL A 120 4.54 10.25 -6.19
C VAL A 120 5.32 11.42 -6.77
N ASN A 121 5.75 12.36 -5.93
CA ASN A 121 6.41 13.60 -6.35
C ASN A 121 7.95 13.56 -6.30
N ASP A 122 8.52 12.36 -6.20
CA ASP A 122 9.96 12.14 -6.05
C ASP A 122 10.66 12.25 -7.44
N PRO A 123 11.70 13.10 -7.60
CA PRO A 123 12.30 13.42 -8.90
C PRO A 123 12.84 12.23 -9.71
N ASP A 124 13.39 11.22 -9.05
CA ASP A 124 14.05 10.09 -9.73
C ASP A 124 13.08 8.93 -10.02
N VAL A 125 11.78 9.07 -9.67
CA VAL A 125 10.81 7.98 -9.82
C VAL A 125 10.65 7.52 -11.27
N GLY A 126 10.90 8.42 -12.25
CA GLY A 126 10.88 8.10 -13.67
C GLY A 126 11.90 7.02 -14.08
N CYS A 127 12.99 6.89 -13.32
CA CYS A 127 14.02 5.86 -13.53
C CYS A 127 13.71 4.53 -12.82
N GLN A 128 12.67 4.48 -11.99
CA GLN A 128 12.35 3.33 -11.14
C GLN A 128 11.33 2.39 -11.79
N HIS A 129 11.62 1.90 -13.01
CA HIS A 129 10.70 1.04 -13.78
C HIS A 129 10.21 -0.20 -13.03
N HIS A 130 11.00 -0.71 -12.07
CA HIS A 130 10.61 -1.82 -11.20
C HIS A 130 9.34 -1.53 -10.39
N LEU A 131 9.13 -0.29 -9.95
CA LEU A 131 7.94 0.09 -9.22
C LEU A 131 6.68 0.00 -10.09
N THR A 132 6.79 0.41 -11.35
CA THR A 132 5.69 0.27 -12.33
C THR A 132 5.43 -1.20 -12.63
N MET A 133 6.47 -2.01 -12.85
CA MET A 133 6.33 -3.45 -13.09
C MET A 133 5.64 -4.17 -11.92
N MET A 134 5.90 -3.73 -10.68
CA MET A 134 5.25 -4.25 -9.47
C MET A 134 3.90 -3.58 -9.18
N GLN A 135 3.43 -2.66 -10.02
CA GLN A 135 2.19 -1.90 -9.85
C GLN A 135 2.12 -1.15 -8.51
N MET A 136 3.27 -0.63 -8.05
CA MET A 136 3.40 -0.05 -6.72
C MET A 136 2.53 1.18 -6.49
N GLY A 137 2.20 1.95 -7.53
CA GLY A 137 1.27 3.09 -7.39
C GLY A 137 -0.12 2.66 -6.87
N GLY A 138 -0.63 1.53 -7.37
CA GLY A 138 -1.85 0.91 -6.85
C GLY A 138 -1.67 0.41 -5.42
N VAL A 139 -0.57 -0.31 -5.15
CA VAL A 139 -0.26 -0.82 -3.80
C VAL A 139 -0.18 0.32 -2.79
N TRP A 140 0.51 1.40 -3.11
CA TRP A 140 0.67 2.55 -2.23
C TRP A 140 -0.64 3.28 -1.97
N ARG A 141 -1.45 3.49 -3.00
CA ARG A 141 -2.80 4.09 -2.88
C ARG A 141 -3.69 3.32 -1.91
N LEU A 142 -3.60 1.99 -1.94
CA LEU A 142 -4.36 1.09 -1.08
C LEU A 142 -3.76 0.96 0.32
N ALA A 143 -2.44 0.78 0.42
CA ALA A 143 -1.80 0.31 1.64
C ALA A 143 -1.14 1.41 2.47
N ILE A 144 -0.56 2.49 1.89
CA ILE A 144 0.23 3.47 2.66
C ILE A 144 -0.59 4.16 3.75
N ARG A 145 -1.87 4.47 3.48
CA ARG A 145 -2.78 5.08 4.48
C ARG A 145 -3.01 4.19 5.70
N HIS A 146 -2.81 2.88 5.58
CA HIS A 146 -2.98 1.90 6.65
C HIS A 146 -1.67 1.28 7.13
N ALA A 147 -0.58 1.43 6.37
CA ALA A 147 0.74 0.95 6.71
C ALA A 147 1.28 1.80 7.87
N ALA A 148 1.03 1.35 9.09
CA ALA A 148 1.60 1.99 10.27
C ALA A 148 3.13 1.77 10.26
N ARG A 149 3.89 2.77 10.74
CA ARG A 149 5.35 2.70 11.01
C ARG A 149 5.76 1.67 12.07
N ARG A 150 4.88 0.72 12.37
CA ARG A 150 5.06 -0.40 13.30
C ARG A 150 6.01 -1.44 12.74
N VAL A 151 6.08 -1.59 11.42
CA VAL A 151 7.01 -2.52 10.78
C VAL A 151 8.41 -1.90 10.82
N LYS A 152 9.35 -2.63 11.43
CA LYS A 152 10.77 -2.32 11.44
C LYS A 152 11.44 -3.25 10.44
N VAL A 153 12.25 -2.70 9.54
CA VAL A 153 12.99 -3.49 8.55
C VAL A 153 14.48 -3.26 8.80
N ALA A 154 15.17 -4.34 9.15
CA ALA A 154 16.62 -4.30 9.33
C ALA A 154 17.33 -4.59 8.01
N VAL A 155 18.32 -3.78 7.66
CA VAL A 155 19.19 -3.97 6.50
C VAL A 155 20.61 -4.13 7.01
N ILE A 156 21.20 -5.29 6.77
CA ILE A 156 22.56 -5.62 7.21
C ILE A 156 23.47 -5.46 5.99
N ASP A 157 24.23 -4.36 5.92
CA ASP A 157 25.05 -4.02 4.77
C ASP A 157 26.13 -3.00 5.18
N THR A 158 26.55 -2.10 4.30
CA THR A 158 27.54 -1.06 4.62
C THR A 158 26.99 0.03 5.54
N GLY A 159 25.68 0.27 5.54
CA GLY A 159 25.06 1.35 6.33
C GLY A 159 24.50 2.46 5.44
N ILE A 160 24.09 3.56 6.07
CA ILE A 160 23.45 4.71 5.41
C ILE A 160 23.83 6.03 6.10
N ASP A 161 23.69 7.14 5.38
CA ASP A 161 23.68 8.49 5.94
C ASP A 161 22.26 8.88 6.37
N TRP A 162 22.09 9.15 7.68
CA TRP A 162 20.80 9.62 8.21
C TRP A 162 20.48 11.08 7.84
N ASN A 163 21.42 11.83 7.26
CA ASN A 163 21.17 13.16 6.72
C ASN A 163 20.58 13.12 5.30
N ASP A 164 20.59 11.97 4.63
CA ASP A 164 19.93 11.80 3.34
C ASP A 164 18.42 12.04 3.50
N PRO A 165 17.80 12.97 2.72
CA PRO A 165 16.37 13.26 2.81
C PRO A 165 15.47 12.05 2.52
N ASP A 166 15.95 11.04 1.79
CA ASP A 166 15.22 9.80 1.53
C ASP A 166 15.16 8.89 2.76
N PHE A 167 16.10 9.04 3.71
CA PHE A 167 16.20 8.20 4.89
C PHE A 167 15.85 8.91 6.20
N ALA A 168 16.21 10.20 6.35
CA ALA A 168 16.00 10.96 7.58
C ALA A 168 14.58 10.82 8.16
N PRO A 169 13.50 10.86 7.35
CA PRO A 169 12.14 10.71 7.87
C PRO A 169 11.83 9.31 8.40
N LEU A 170 12.61 8.28 8.06
CA LEU A 170 12.40 6.88 8.41
C LEU A 170 13.04 6.51 9.77
N ARG A 171 13.98 7.32 10.25
CA ARG A 171 14.71 7.12 11.50
C ARG A 171 13.77 7.09 12.70
N ARG A 172 13.98 6.13 13.61
CA ARG A 172 13.31 6.08 14.91
C ARG A 172 14.24 5.62 16.01
N THR A 173 13.95 6.06 17.23
CA THR A 173 14.60 5.53 18.43
C THR A 173 14.13 4.10 18.69
N LEU A 174 15.07 3.17 18.82
CA LEU A 174 14.80 1.74 19.03
C LEU A 174 15.14 1.38 20.48
N LYS A 175 14.21 0.72 21.18
CA LYS A 175 14.44 0.19 22.52
C LYS A 175 15.32 -1.06 22.45
N THR A 176 16.36 -1.12 23.27
CA THR A 176 17.24 -2.29 23.39
C THR A 176 16.68 -3.30 24.39
N LYS A 177 17.13 -4.57 24.30
CA LYS A 177 16.78 -5.61 25.28
C LYS A 177 17.28 -5.28 26.70
N SER A 178 18.41 -4.58 26.80
CA SER A 178 19.06 -4.19 28.06
C SER A 178 18.44 -2.97 28.75
N GLY A 179 17.37 -2.37 28.19
CA GLY A 179 16.67 -1.24 28.82
C GLY A 179 17.15 0.15 28.39
N GLY A 180 17.89 0.25 27.28
CA GLY A 180 18.33 1.51 26.68
C GLY A 180 17.64 1.83 25.35
N TYR A 181 18.14 2.87 24.68
CA TYR A 181 17.65 3.32 23.39
C TYR A 181 18.80 3.61 22.43
N ILE A 182 18.65 3.21 21.16
CA ILE A 182 19.59 3.53 20.08
C ILE A 182 18.89 4.37 18.99
N PRO A 183 19.58 5.37 18.41
CA PRO A 183 18.97 6.28 17.44
C PRO A 183 19.06 5.72 16.00
N GLY A 184 18.19 4.76 15.67
CA GLY A 184 17.90 4.35 14.29
C GLY A 184 18.57 3.06 13.82
N GLY A 185 19.78 2.75 14.25
CA GLY A 185 20.54 1.58 13.77
C GLY A 185 21.79 1.31 14.59
N TRP A 186 22.64 0.42 14.09
CA TRP A 186 23.88 0.03 14.76
C TRP A 186 25.04 -0.18 13.79
N ASN A 187 26.21 0.35 14.12
CA ASN A 187 27.48 0.05 13.47
C ASN A 187 28.22 -0.98 14.33
N VAL A 188 28.41 -2.17 13.76
CA VAL A 188 29.03 -3.30 14.45
C VAL A 188 30.53 -3.07 14.69
N PHE A 189 31.23 -2.42 13.76
CA PHE A 189 32.67 -2.15 13.87
C PHE A 189 32.99 -1.08 14.90
N GLY A 190 32.27 0.04 14.85
CA GLY A 190 32.43 1.13 15.78
C GLY A 190 31.82 0.85 17.16
N ASN A 191 31.10 -0.28 17.30
CA ASN A 191 30.27 -0.60 18.47
C ASN A 191 29.43 0.60 18.93
N SER A 192 28.80 1.27 17.96
CA SER A 192 28.15 2.57 18.19
C SER A 192 26.91 2.71 17.31
N PRO A 193 25.99 3.65 17.61
CA PRO A 193 24.86 3.93 16.74
C PRO A 193 25.21 4.88 15.58
N PHE A 194 26.48 5.28 15.44
CA PHE A 194 26.93 6.19 14.40
C PHE A 194 27.45 5.37 13.20
N MET A 195 26.80 5.58 12.06
CA MET A 195 27.19 4.95 10.81
C MET A 195 28.45 5.63 10.27
N THR A 196 29.38 4.85 9.74
CA THR A 196 30.65 5.35 9.20
C THR A 196 30.67 5.42 7.68
N THR A 197 29.80 4.67 7.00
CA THR A 197 29.67 4.70 5.55
C THR A 197 28.25 5.11 5.14
N GLY A 198 28.16 6.19 4.36
CA GLY A 198 26.90 6.94 4.19
C GLY A 198 26.16 6.70 2.87
N ASN A 199 26.89 6.47 1.78
CA ASN A 199 26.37 6.61 0.41
C ASN A 199 26.75 5.44 -0.50
N ASN A 200 26.78 4.23 0.08
CA ASN A 200 27.45 3.08 -0.52
C ASN A 200 26.40 1.99 -0.86
N HIS A 201 26.84 0.74 -1.02
CA HIS A 201 25.97 -0.38 -1.39
C HIS A 201 24.72 -0.50 -0.49
N GLY A 202 24.89 -0.34 0.83
CA GLY A 202 23.80 -0.38 1.79
C GLY A 202 22.78 0.73 1.61
N ALA A 203 23.23 1.94 1.24
CA ALA A 203 22.36 3.06 0.93
C ALA A 203 21.52 2.78 -0.32
N ALA A 204 22.13 2.21 -1.38
CA ALA A 204 21.40 1.84 -2.60
C ALA A 204 20.29 0.80 -2.32
N ILE A 205 20.59 -0.23 -1.50
CA ILE A 205 19.59 -1.22 -1.07
C ILE A 205 18.47 -0.54 -0.27
N CYS A 206 18.84 0.29 0.72
CA CYS A 206 17.86 1.00 1.54
C CYS A 206 16.97 1.94 0.71
N ARG A 207 17.49 2.51 -0.38
CA ARG A 207 16.75 3.40 -1.27
C ARG A 207 15.65 2.66 -2.01
N VAL A 208 15.99 1.54 -2.67
CA VAL A 208 15.01 0.68 -3.33
C VAL A 208 13.97 0.18 -2.34
N LEU A 209 14.40 -0.21 -1.13
CA LEU A 209 13.54 -0.80 -0.12
C LEU A 209 12.57 0.21 0.52
N ALA A 210 13.05 1.37 0.97
CA ALA A 210 12.29 2.24 1.87
C ALA A 210 12.42 3.74 1.66
N ALA A 211 13.15 4.23 0.64
CA ALA A 211 13.27 5.68 0.39
C ALA A 211 11.92 6.39 0.55
N LYS A 212 11.94 7.51 1.25
CA LYS A 212 10.71 8.17 1.69
C LYS A 212 9.98 8.76 0.48
N ALA A 213 8.96 8.06 0.00
CA ALA A 213 8.12 8.59 -1.06
C ALA A 213 7.34 9.85 -0.64
N ASN A 214 7.05 10.69 -1.62
CA ASN A 214 6.36 11.97 -1.49
C ASN A 214 7.09 12.97 -0.58
N ASN A 215 8.42 12.93 -0.54
CA ASN A 215 9.24 13.93 0.17
C ASN A 215 9.81 14.99 -0.79
N SER A 216 9.59 14.85 -2.11
CA SER A 216 10.16 15.70 -3.16
C SER A 216 11.68 15.60 -3.31
N TYR A 217 12.28 14.50 -2.86
CA TYR A 217 13.69 14.18 -3.03
C TYR A 217 13.85 12.81 -3.67
N GLY A 218 14.96 12.64 -4.38
CA GLY A 218 15.46 11.35 -4.83
C GLY A 218 14.40 10.34 -5.29
N PHE A 219 14.37 9.21 -4.60
CA PHE A 219 13.69 7.99 -5.00
C PHE A 219 12.46 7.71 -4.10
N ALA A 220 11.52 6.92 -4.63
CA ALA A 220 10.47 6.30 -3.85
C ALA A 220 10.81 4.82 -3.56
N GLY A 221 10.88 4.42 -2.30
CA GLY A 221 11.13 3.04 -1.92
C GLY A 221 9.86 2.20 -1.95
N VAL A 222 9.98 0.88 -2.12
CA VAL A 222 8.84 -0.07 -2.11
C VAL A 222 7.97 0.09 -0.86
N ALA A 223 8.59 0.30 0.31
CA ALA A 223 7.91 0.42 1.59
C ALA A 223 8.22 1.77 2.29
N PRO A 224 7.70 2.91 1.79
CA PRO A 224 8.14 4.25 2.17
C PRO A 224 7.60 4.73 3.54
N ASN A 225 6.95 3.84 4.31
CA ASN A 225 6.39 4.15 5.63
C ASN A 225 6.80 3.13 6.71
N VAL A 226 7.94 2.45 6.53
CA VAL A 226 8.54 1.58 7.56
C VAL A 226 9.39 2.38 8.54
N THR A 227 9.80 1.73 9.62
CA THR A 227 10.98 2.14 10.38
C THR A 227 12.19 1.41 9.80
N LEU A 228 13.11 2.16 9.20
CA LEU A 228 14.35 1.60 8.67
C LEU A 228 15.37 1.39 9.81
N VAL A 229 16.03 0.23 9.83
CA VAL A 229 17.03 -0.17 10.83
C VAL A 229 18.31 -0.63 10.13
N PRO A 230 19.20 0.29 9.72
CA PRO A 230 20.49 -0.07 9.18
C PRO A 230 21.36 -0.74 10.25
N ILE A 231 22.03 -1.81 9.86
CA ILE A 231 23.07 -2.52 10.61
C ILE A 231 24.31 -2.53 9.73
N GLU A 232 25.28 -1.68 10.04
CA GLU A 232 26.56 -1.63 9.33
C GLU A 232 27.44 -2.79 9.79
N PHE A 233 27.74 -3.69 8.84
CA PHE A 233 28.46 -4.95 9.06
C PHE A 233 29.61 -5.17 8.06
N VAL A 234 29.66 -4.40 6.98
CA VAL A 234 30.76 -4.40 6.01
C VAL A 234 31.23 -2.95 5.83
N ASP A 235 32.53 -2.70 5.66
CA ASP A 235 33.03 -1.37 5.29
C ASP A 235 33.13 -1.19 3.77
N ASP A 236 33.54 0.00 3.32
CA ASP A 236 33.63 0.36 1.91
C ASP A 236 34.68 -0.44 1.12
N ASN A 237 35.54 -1.21 1.80
CA ASN A 237 36.53 -2.08 1.18
C ASN A 237 36.03 -3.52 1.00
N TYR A 238 34.75 -3.81 1.29
CA TYR A 238 34.20 -5.17 1.31
C TYR A 238 34.95 -6.14 2.25
N ASP A 239 35.74 -5.62 3.20
CA ASP A 239 36.40 -6.44 4.20
C ASP A 239 35.39 -6.82 5.28
N ALA A 240 34.72 -7.96 5.07
CA ALA A 240 33.95 -8.62 6.11
C ALA A 240 34.95 -9.26 7.10
N PRO A 241 34.99 -8.82 8.38
CA PRO A 241 35.93 -9.39 9.31
C PRO A 241 35.39 -10.75 9.76
N TYR A 242 36.12 -11.80 9.38
CA TYR A 242 36.05 -13.15 9.94
C TYR A 242 34.82 -14.02 9.57
N LEU A 243 34.92 -14.72 8.43
CA LEU A 243 34.36 -16.07 8.26
C LEU A 243 35.36 -17.18 8.64
N ASN A 244 36.35 -16.86 9.49
CA ASN A 244 37.26 -17.83 10.07
C ASN A 244 37.06 -17.88 11.59
N SER A 245 35.98 -18.53 12.03
CA SER A 245 35.86 -19.11 13.37
C SER A 245 34.92 -20.29 13.32
#